data_AF-A0AAV4V7H4-F1
#
_entry.id   AF-A0AAV4V7H4-F1
#
_cell.length_a   1.000
_cell.length_b   1.000
_cell.length_c   1.000
_cell.angle_alpha   90.00
_cell.angle_beta   90.00
_cell.angle_gamma   90.00
#
_symmetry.space_group_name_H-M   'P 1'
#
loop_
_entity.id
_entity.type
_entity.pdbx_description
1 polymer ?
#
loop_
_entity_poly.entity_id
_entity_poly.type
_entity_poly.pdbx_seq_one_letter_code
_entity_poly.pdbx_strand_id
1 'polypeptide(L)'
;MFQGQGALFLFYGVLVHHLLKNFFLDDFGLKAAGTITYLSMGVGTFLVLVSFVTNFVIMFPSTRNYGLLAIVFGCTLLFTIMFCIIGFFYTPNVNGALRVGFRQIMKNYNARSQINIYINGIHTQLKCCGSDDYTSWFQTTWAAGQIQVPESCCKRLKQCHNLEPLVISDIYEKVLTYTSSSYL
;
A
#
# COMPACT_ATOMS: atom_id res chain seq x y z
N MET A 1 10.74 1.49 31.93
CA MET A 1 11.00 0.60 30.78
C MET A 1 10.05 0.84 29.60
N PHE A 2 8.81 1.32 29.80
CA PHE A 2 7.82 1.51 28.71
C PHE A 2 7.93 2.84 27.92
N GLN A 3 8.67 3.84 28.43
CA GLN A 3 8.82 5.15 27.76
C GLN A 3 9.68 5.12 26.48
N GLY A 4 10.50 4.07 26.28
CA GLY A 4 11.28 3.88 25.05
C GLY A 4 10.44 3.45 23.85
N GLN A 5 9.36 2.69 24.07
CA GLN A 5 8.55 2.17 22.96
C GLN A 5 7.69 3.27 22.31
N GLY A 6 7.15 4.21 23.09
CA GLY A 6 6.36 5.33 22.55
C GLY A 6 7.16 6.26 21.64
N ALA A 7 8.41 6.56 22.01
CA ALA A 7 9.33 7.35 21.19
C ALA A 7 9.72 6.62 19.89
N LEU A 8 9.89 5.29 19.94
CA LEU A 8 10.15 4.46 18.76
C LEU A 8 8.96 4.47 17.80
N PHE A 9 7.72 4.37 18.28
CA PHE A 9 6.54 4.45 17.43
C PHE A 9 6.34 5.83 16.79
N LEU A 10 6.64 6.91 17.52
CA LEU A 10 6.61 8.26 16.96
C LEU A 10 7.70 8.46 15.89
N PHE A 11 8.92 8.01 16.17
CA PHE A 11 10.01 8.06 15.20
C PHE A 11 9.68 7.24 13.94
N TYR A 12 9.15 6.03 14.12
CA TYR A 12 8.71 5.18 13.01
C TYR A 12 7.56 5.82 12.22
N GLY A 13 6.59 6.44 12.90
CA GLY A 13 5.48 7.16 12.26
C GLY A 13 5.94 8.36 11.43
N VAL A 14 6.87 9.16 11.94
CA VAL A 14 7.46 10.31 11.21
C VAL A 14 8.29 9.82 10.03
N LEU A 15 9.08 8.76 10.22
CA LEU A 15 9.87 8.15 9.15
C LEU A 15 8.97 7.63 8.02
N VAL A 16 7.92 6.89 8.36
CA VAL A 16 6.94 6.37 7.41
C VAL A 16 6.21 7.51 6.70
N HIS A 17 5.84 8.59 7.39
CA HIS A 17 5.23 9.75 6.77
C HIS A 17 6.16 10.42 5.75
N HIS A 18 7.42 10.62 6.10
CA HIS A 18 8.40 11.25 5.21
C HIS A 18 8.71 10.38 3.99
N LEU A 19 8.78 9.07 4.17
CA LEU A 19 8.92 8.09 3.09
C LEU A 19 7.68 8.07 2.20
N LEU A 20 6.47 8.01 2.78
CA LEU A 20 5.22 8.02 2.03
C LEU A 20 5.02 9.30 1.24
N LYS A 21 5.34 10.47 1.82
CA LYS A 21 5.20 11.77 1.15
C LYS A 21 6.14 11.85 -0.04
N ASN A 22 7.44 11.61 0.16
CA ASN A 22 8.42 11.67 -0.93
C ASN A 22 8.15 10.59 -2.00
N PHE A 23 7.59 9.45 -1.63
CA PHE A 23 7.38 8.33 -2.57
C PHE A 23 6.04 8.42 -3.33
N PHE A 24 4.93 8.71 -2.66
CA PHE A 24 3.60 8.67 -3.30
C PHE A 24 3.14 10.02 -3.88
N LEU A 25 3.51 11.15 -3.27
CA LEU A 25 3.07 12.46 -3.77
C LEU A 25 3.91 12.94 -4.96
N ASP A 26 5.23 12.68 -4.97
CA ASP A 26 6.12 13.15 -6.02
C ASP A 26 6.06 12.26 -7.29
N ASP A 27 6.02 10.93 -7.16
CA ASP A 27 6.05 10.01 -8.30
C ASP A 27 4.66 9.68 -8.89
N PHE A 28 3.62 9.63 -8.05
CA PHE A 28 2.28 9.20 -8.48
C PHE A 28 1.24 10.32 -8.53
N GLY A 29 1.54 11.53 -8.01
CA GLY A 29 0.66 12.70 -8.10
C GLY A 29 -0.77 12.46 -7.57
N LEU A 30 -0.95 11.46 -6.72
CA LEU A 30 -2.25 10.93 -6.38
C LEU A 30 -2.84 11.76 -5.24
N LYS A 31 -3.87 12.58 -5.51
CA LYS A 31 -4.60 13.30 -4.44
C LYS A 31 -5.15 12.36 -3.35
N ALA A 32 -5.45 11.11 -3.71
CA ALA A 32 -5.87 10.07 -2.77
C ALA A 32 -4.77 9.69 -1.76
N ALA A 33 -3.49 9.87 -2.09
CA ALA A 33 -2.39 9.64 -1.16
C ALA A 33 -2.47 10.63 0.02
N GLY A 34 -2.83 11.89 -0.21
CA GLY A 34 -3.00 12.89 0.85
C GLY A 34 -4.04 12.47 1.89
N THR A 35 -5.18 11.91 1.44
CA THR A 35 -6.23 11.40 2.33
C THR A 35 -5.75 10.19 3.14
N ILE A 36 -5.05 9.23 2.51
CA ILE A 36 -4.51 8.05 3.18
C ILE A 36 -3.46 8.45 4.22
N THR A 37 -2.59 9.41 3.89
CA THR A 37 -1.56 9.92 4.81
C THR A 37 -2.16 10.66 6.00
N TYR A 38 -3.23 11.43 5.81
CA TYR A 38 -3.90 12.12 6.92
C TYR A 38 -4.58 11.12 7.87
N LEU A 39 -5.23 10.09 7.30
CA LEU A 39 -5.83 9.00 8.08
C LEU A 39 -4.78 8.22 8.87
N SER A 40 -3.65 7.85 8.26
CA SER A 40 -2.58 7.12 8.97
C SER A 40 -1.93 7.95 10.07
N MET A 41 -1.78 9.26 9.86
CA MET A 41 -1.27 10.17 10.88
C MET A 41 -2.24 10.29 12.05
N GLY A 42 -3.55 10.41 11.79
CA GLY A 42 -4.59 10.44 12.83
C GLY A 42 -4.61 9.16 13.68
N VAL A 43 -4.56 7.99 13.04
CA VAL A 43 -4.47 6.69 13.72
C VAL A 43 -3.19 6.61 14.56
N GLY A 44 -2.04 7.03 14.02
CA GLY A 44 -0.77 7.05 14.74
C GLY A 44 -0.80 7.91 16.00
N THR A 45 -1.33 9.14 15.91
CA THR A 45 -1.50 10.03 17.07
C THR A 45 -2.42 9.42 18.13
N PHE A 46 -3.52 8.79 17.71
CA PHE A 46 -4.45 8.12 18.63
C PHE A 46 -3.77 6.98 19.41
N LEU A 47 -3.00 6.12 18.74
CA LEU A 47 -2.28 5.01 19.38
C LEU A 47 -1.26 5.49 20.43
N VAL A 48 -0.60 6.63 20.18
CA VAL A 48 0.35 7.25 21.13
C VAL A 48 -0.37 7.72 22.38
N LEU A 49 -1.56 8.34 22.24
CA LEU A 49 -2.37 8.77 23.37
C LEU A 49 -2.85 7.59 24.22
N VAL A 50 -3.35 6.53 23.59
CA VAL A 50 -3.76 5.29 24.28
C VAL A 50 -2.57 4.67 25.03
N SER A 51 -1.39 4.66 24.40
CA SER A 51 -0.15 4.16 25.01
C SER A 51 0.28 4.98 26.22
N PHE A 52 0.14 6.31 26.15
CA PHE A 52 0.43 7.22 27.27
C PHE A 52 -0.49 6.97 28.46
N VAL A 53 -1.80 6.87 28.21
CA VAL A 53 -2.81 6.57 29.25
C VAL A 53 -2.54 5.22 29.90
N THR A 54 -2.23 4.20 29.10
CA THR A 54 -1.91 2.86 29.61
C THR A 54 -0.68 2.89 30.52
N ASN A 55 0.38 3.60 30.12
CA ASN A 55 1.58 3.76 30.94
C ASN A 55 1.30 4.54 32.24
N PHE A 56 0.45 5.57 32.18
CA PHE A 56 0.06 6.35 33.36
C PHE A 56 -0.69 5.48 34.39
N VAL A 57 -1.61 4.62 33.95
CA VAL A 57 -2.35 3.70 34.84
C VAL A 57 -1.43 2.67 35.48
N ILE A 58 -0.44 2.15 34.76
CA ILE A 58 0.55 1.20 35.30
C ILE A 58 1.45 1.86 36.36
N MET A 59 1.83 3.13 36.15
CA MET A 59 2.69 3.87 37.07
C MET A 59 1.97 4.30 38.35
N PHE A 60 0.66 4.59 38.27
CA PHE A 60 -0.18 4.98 39.40
C PHE A 60 -1.35 3.99 39.57
N PRO A 61 -1.07 2.78 40.09
CA PRO A 61 -2.08 1.75 40.23
C PRO A 61 -3.13 2.17 41.27
N SER A 62 -4.39 2.26 40.83
CA SER A 62 -5.55 2.54 41.68
C SER A 62 -6.77 1.85 41.08
N THR A 63 -7.65 1.29 41.92
CA THR A 63 -8.89 0.60 41.50
C THR A 63 -9.75 1.45 40.55
N ARG A 64 -9.79 2.77 40.75
CA ARG A 64 -10.49 3.71 39.87
C ARG A 64 -9.84 3.84 38.49
N ASN A 65 -8.51 3.79 38.42
CA ASN A 65 -7.75 4.01 37.18
C ASN A 65 -7.85 2.81 36.23
N TYR A 66 -8.02 1.59 36.75
CA TYR A 66 -8.29 0.40 35.93
C TYR A 66 -9.65 0.46 35.22
N GLY A 67 -10.66 1.09 35.84
CA GLY A 67 -11.94 1.33 35.18
C GLY A 67 -11.81 2.23 33.95
N LEU A 68 -11.00 3.29 34.05
CA LEU A 68 -10.72 4.20 32.94
C LEU A 68 -9.96 3.50 31.80
N LEU A 69 -9.03 2.61 32.14
CA LEU A 69 -8.34 1.75 31.17
C LEU A 69 -9.32 0.84 30.43
N ALA A 70 -10.21 0.15 31.16
CA ALA A 70 -11.21 -0.75 30.57
C ALA A 70 -12.14 -0.01 29.60
N ILE A 71 -12.54 1.23 29.92
CA ILE A 71 -13.36 2.08 29.05
C ILE A 71 -12.60 2.44 27.77
N VAL A 72 -11.35 2.92 27.88
CA VAL A 72 -10.55 3.34 26.71
C VAL A 72 -10.28 2.16 25.76
N PHE A 73 -9.92 1.00 26.29
CA PHE A 73 -9.72 -0.21 25.47
C PHE A 73 -11.03 -0.72 24.88
N GLY A 74 -12.14 -0.71 25.64
CA GLY A 74 -13.46 -1.06 25.14
C GLY A 74 -13.90 -0.18 23.96
N CYS A 75 -13.76 1.13 24.09
CA CYS A 75 -14.06 2.07 23.01
C CYS A 75 -13.18 1.83 21.78
N THR A 76 -11.88 1.56 21.97
CA THR A 76 -10.94 1.27 20.89
C THR A 76 -11.31 -0.02 20.14
N LEU A 77 -11.74 -1.06 20.86
CA LEU A 77 -12.20 -2.31 20.25
C LEU A 77 -13.46 -2.10 19.42
N LEU A 78 -14.45 -1.37 19.93
CA LEU A 78 -15.67 -1.05 19.18
C LEU A 78 -15.36 -0.26 17.90
N PHE A 79 -14.48 0.73 18.01
CA PHE A 79 -14.01 1.51 16.85
C PHE A 79 -13.30 0.62 15.83
N THR A 80 -12.41 -0.26 16.29
CA THR A 80 -11.69 -1.20 15.41
C THR A 80 -12.65 -2.09 14.65
N ILE A 81 -13.67 -2.65 15.31
CA ILE A 81 -14.70 -3.48 14.68
C ILE A 81 -15.42 -2.69 13.58
N MET A 82 -15.78 -1.42 13.84
CA MET A 82 -16.41 -0.57 12.83
C MET A 82 -15.50 -0.36 11.61
N PHE A 83 -14.21 -0.07 11.83
CA PHE A 83 -13.24 0.09 10.74
C PHE A 83 -13.02 -1.20 9.95
N CYS A 84 -12.96 -2.35 10.62
CA CYS A 84 -12.87 -3.65 9.95
C CYS A 84 -14.07 -3.89 9.03
N ILE A 85 -15.28 -3.61 9.51
CA ILE A 85 -16.50 -3.75 8.71
C ILE A 85 -16.45 -2.81 7.50
N ILE A 86 -16.12 -1.53 7.70
CA ILE A 86 -16.00 -0.54 6.61
C ILE A 86 -14.95 -0.99 5.59
N GLY A 87 -13.78 -1.41 6.03
CA GLY A 87 -12.70 -1.87 5.16
C GLY A 87 -13.11 -3.09 4.33
N PHE A 88 -13.81 -4.03 4.94
CA PHE A 88 -14.33 -5.22 4.26
C PHE A 88 -15.28 -4.84 3.13
N PHE A 89 -16.24 -3.94 3.38
CA PHE A 89 -17.19 -3.50 2.35
C PHE A 89 -16.58 -2.57 1.29
N TYR A 90 -15.56 -1.79 1.62
CA TYR A 90 -14.99 -0.78 0.71
C TYR A 90 -13.87 -1.30 -0.20
N THR A 91 -13.31 -2.47 0.10
CA THR A 91 -12.29 -3.17 -0.71
C THR A 91 -12.57 -3.19 -2.22
N PRO A 92 -13.79 -3.53 -2.72
CA PRO A 92 -14.07 -3.54 -4.16
C PRO A 92 -13.89 -2.16 -4.84
N ASN A 93 -14.21 -1.07 -4.14
CA ASN A 93 -14.07 0.29 -4.69
C ASN A 93 -12.60 0.74 -4.73
N VAL A 94 -11.77 0.28 -3.78
CA VAL A 94 -10.34 0.60 -3.74
C VAL A 94 -9.60 -0.02 -4.92
N ASN A 95 -9.96 -1.24 -5.32
CA ASN A 95 -9.36 -1.90 -6.49
C ASN A 95 -9.58 -1.10 -7.78
N GLY A 96 -10.77 -0.52 -7.97
CA GLY A 96 -11.07 0.33 -9.13
C GLY A 96 -10.22 1.61 -9.14
N ALA A 97 -10.13 2.30 -8.00
CA ALA A 97 -9.30 3.50 -7.87
C ALA A 97 -7.81 3.20 -8.10
N LEU A 98 -7.33 2.06 -7.60
CA LEU A 98 -5.95 1.60 -7.80
C LEU A 98 -5.66 1.32 -9.28
N ARG A 99 -6.56 0.61 -9.98
CA ARG A 99 -6.43 0.32 -11.42
C ARG A 99 -6.35 1.60 -12.25
N VAL A 100 -7.20 2.58 -11.96
CA VAL A 100 -7.20 3.88 -12.66
C VAL A 100 -5.90 4.64 -12.39
N GLY A 101 -5.46 4.71 -11.13
CA GLY A 101 -4.19 5.32 -10.76
C GLY A 101 -3.01 4.66 -11.46
N PHE A 102 -2.93 3.33 -11.39
CA PHE A 102 -1.86 2.55 -12.02
C PHE A 102 -1.83 2.71 -13.54
N ARG A 103 -2.99 2.73 -14.19
CA ARG A 103 -3.09 3.00 -15.63
C ARG A 103 -2.55 4.38 -16.00
N GLN A 104 -2.81 5.40 -15.18
CA GLN A 104 -2.27 6.74 -15.43
C GLN A 104 -0.74 6.77 -15.33
N ILE A 105 -0.18 6.02 -14.39
CA ILE A 105 1.27 5.88 -14.19
C ILE A 105 1.91 5.18 -15.39
N MET A 106 1.32 4.08 -15.86
CA MET A 106 1.81 3.36 -17.03
C MET A 106 1.83 4.24 -18.30
N LYS A 107 0.89 5.19 -18.46
CA LYS A 107 0.91 6.13 -19.60
C LYS A 107 2.11 7.08 -19.58
N ASN A 108 2.60 7.41 -18.38
CA ASN A 108 3.76 8.28 -18.18
C ASN A 108 5.06 7.50 -18.01
N TYR A 109 5.03 6.18 -18.22
CA TYR A 109 6.19 5.33 -18.09
C TYR A 109 7.26 5.69 -19.12
N ASN A 110 8.44 6.06 -18.64
CA ASN A 110 9.61 6.32 -19.46
C ASN A 110 10.73 5.37 -19.03
N ALA A 111 11.33 4.64 -19.97
CA ALA A 111 12.32 3.58 -19.72
C ALA A 111 13.55 4.06 -18.92
N ARG A 112 13.85 5.36 -18.93
CA ARG A 112 15.00 5.98 -18.23
C ARG A 112 14.63 6.70 -16.92
N SER A 113 13.36 6.66 -16.50
CA SER A 113 12.89 7.38 -15.31
C SER A 113 12.92 6.51 -14.06
N GLN A 114 12.95 7.14 -12.87
CA GLN A 114 12.88 6.42 -11.58
C GLN A 114 11.58 5.62 -11.41
N ILE A 115 10.51 6.03 -12.11
CA ILE A 115 9.22 5.32 -12.21
C ILE A 115 9.41 3.85 -12.61
N ASN A 116 10.41 3.53 -13.44
CA ASN A 116 10.71 2.17 -13.85
C ASN A 116 11.02 1.24 -12.67
N ILE A 117 11.81 1.71 -11.71
CA ILE A 117 12.18 0.93 -10.51
C ILE A 117 10.92 0.57 -9.71
N TYR A 118 9.99 1.52 -9.58
CA TYR A 118 8.78 1.34 -8.80
C TYR A 118 7.78 0.40 -9.46
N ILE A 119 7.50 0.59 -10.76
CA ILE A 119 6.62 -0.33 -11.50
C ILE A 119 7.21 -1.75 -11.49
N ASN A 120 8.52 -1.88 -11.67
CA ASN A 120 9.18 -3.18 -11.60
C ASN A 120 9.08 -3.81 -10.22
N GLY A 121 9.22 -3.01 -9.15
CA GLY A 121 9.00 -3.46 -7.78
C GLY A 121 7.58 -3.98 -7.56
N ILE A 122 6.57 -3.25 -8.06
CA ILE A 122 5.16 -3.66 -7.97
C ILE A 122 4.93 -4.98 -8.70
N HIS A 123 5.36 -5.10 -9.96
CA HIS A 123 5.19 -6.32 -10.76
C HIS A 123 5.87 -7.53 -10.11
N THR A 124 7.08 -7.36 -9.58
CA THR A 124 7.85 -8.47 -8.98
C THR A 124 7.32 -8.87 -7.60
N GLN A 125 6.91 -7.91 -6.77
CA GLN A 125 6.37 -8.19 -5.43
C GLN A 125 4.97 -8.81 -5.50
N LEU A 126 4.10 -8.26 -6.35
CA LEU A 126 2.71 -8.72 -6.47
C LEU A 126 2.54 -9.84 -7.52
N LYS A 127 3.60 -10.12 -8.30
CA LYS A 127 3.58 -11.11 -9.39
C LYS A 127 2.42 -10.86 -10.35
N CYS A 128 2.28 -9.61 -10.77
CA CYS A 128 1.22 -9.08 -11.64
C CYS A 128 1.81 -8.34 -12.85
N CYS A 129 1.03 -8.18 -13.92
CA CYS A 129 1.44 -7.38 -15.08
C CYS A 129 0.31 -6.51 -15.61
N GLY A 130 0.54 -5.19 -15.65
CA GLY A 130 -0.44 -4.23 -16.17
C GLY A 130 -1.54 -3.87 -15.17
N SER A 131 -2.43 -2.94 -15.56
CA SER A 131 -3.55 -2.49 -14.72
C SER A 131 -4.67 -3.49 -14.66
N ASP A 132 -5.03 -4.04 -15.83
CA ASP A 132 -6.16 -4.94 -16.03
C ASP A 132 -5.68 -6.30 -16.52
N ASP A 133 -4.71 -6.28 -17.42
CA ASP A 133 -4.03 -7.44 -17.99
C ASP A 133 -2.70 -6.97 -18.61
N TYR A 134 -1.82 -7.88 -19.00
CA TYR A 134 -0.53 -7.57 -19.62
C TYR A 134 -0.68 -6.75 -20.90
N THR A 135 -1.80 -6.92 -21.62
CA THR A 135 -2.15 -6.17 -22.84
C THR A 135 -2.30 -4.67 -22.61
N SER A 136 -2.50 -4.24 -21.36
CA SER A 136 -2.54 -2.82 -20.98
C SER A 136 -1.27 -2.08 -21.38
N TRP A 137 -0.13 -2.78 -21.45
CA TRP A 137 1.14 -2.23 -21.88
C TRP A 137 1.14 -1.81 -23.35
N PHE A 138 0.40 -2.51 -24.21
CA PHE A 138 0.38 -2.23 -25.66
C PHE A 138 -0.27 -0.87 -25.99
N GLN A 139 -1.10 -0.35 -25.09
CA GLN A 139 -1.74 0.96 -25.20
C GLN A 139 -0.87 2.10 -24.64
N THR A 140 0.30 1.80 -24.08
CA THR A 140 1.20 2.83 -23.54
C THR A 140 2.03 3.46 -24.64
N THR A 141 2.41 4.72 -24.45
CA THR A 141 3.33 5.44 -25.36
C THR A 141 4.69 4.76 -25.44
N TRP A 142 5.13 4.12 -24.34
CA TRP A 142 6.37 3.34 -24.29
C TRP A 142 6.36 2.13 -25.23
N ALA A 143 5.23 1.43 -25.33
CA ALA A 143 5.12 0.28 -26.23
C ALA A 143 5.11 0.68 -27.71
N ALA A 144 4.81 1.95 -28.04
CA ALA A 144 4.74 2.46 -29.42
C ALA A 144 3.90 1.56 -30.36
N GLY A 145 2.86 0.90 -29.83
CA GLY A 145 2.01 -0.04 -30.59
C GLY A 145 2.61 -1.44 -30.79
N GLN A 146 3.76 -1.75 -30.20
CA GLN A 146 4.38 -3.07 -30.22
C GLN A 146 3.80 -3.99 -29.13
N ILE A 147 3.79 -5.30 -29.41
CA ILE A 147 3.38 -6.34 -28.47
C ILE A 147 4.55 -6.60 -27.51
N GLN A 148 4.77 -5.66 -26.58
CA GLN A 148 5.86 -5.74 -25.60
C GLN A 148 5.41 -5.39 -24.19
N VAL A 149 6.06 -6.04 -23.22
CA VAL A 149 5.88 -5.82 -21.77
C VAL A 149 7.24 -5.56 -21.12
N PRO A 150 7.30 -4.82 -20.01
CA PRO A 150 8.56 -4.63 -19.30
C PRO A 150 9.08 -5.95 -18.70
N GLU A 151 10.40 -6.08 -18.54
CA GLU A 151 11.05 -7.29 -18.05
C GLU A 151 10.53 -7.79 -16.70
N SER A 152 10.07 -6.87 -15.86
CA SER A 152 9.50 -7.17 -14.55
C SER A 152 8.17 -7.93 -14.59
N CYS A 153 7.47 -7.91 -15.72
CA CYS A 153 6.25 -8.70 -15.94
C CYS A 153 6.52 -10.19 -16.15
N CYS A 154 7.79 -10.58 -16.29
CA CYS A 154 8.17 -11.90 -16.74
C CYS A 154 8.53 -12.81 -15.58
N LYS A 155 7.94 -14.00 -15.56
CA LYS A 155 8.21 -15.04 -14.57
C LYS A 155 9.67 -15.46 -14.57
N ARG A 156 10.30 -15.44 -15.75
CA ARG A 156 11.75 -15.64 -15.93
C ARG A 156 12.30 -14.63 -16.92
N LEU A 157 13.28 -13.83 -16.48
CA LEU A 157 13.91 -12.75 -17.26
C LEU A 157 14.43 -13.21 -18.63
N LYS A 158 14.92 -14.45 -18.75
CA LYS A 158 15.50 -15.00 -19.98
C LYS A 158 14.47 -15.43 -21.04
N GLN A 159 13.19 -15.49 -20.71
CA GLN A 159 12.14 -16.11 -21.56
C GLN A 159 11.12 -15.12 -22.12
N CYS A 160 11.19 -13.85 -21.73
CA CYS A 160 10.33 -12.81 -22.28
C CYS A 160 11.03 -11.91 -23.29
N HIS A 161 12.33 -11.64 -23.09
CA HIS A 161 13.10 -10.86 -24.04
C HIS A 161 13.61 -11.78 -25.14
N ASN A 162 13.42 -11.39 -26.40
CA ASN A 162 13.87 -12.08 -27.62
C ASN A 162 13.02 -13.26 -28.10
N LEU A 163 11.78 -13.41 -27.63
CA LEU A 163 10.81 -14.31 -28.27
C LEU A 163 9.81 -13.47 -29.06
N GLU A 164 10.00 -13.47 -30.37
CA GLU A 164 8.94 -13.11 -31.31
C GLU A 164 8.30 -14.45 -31.72
N PRO A 165 7.07 -14.78 -31.29
CA PRO A 165 6.09 -13.99 -30.54
C PRO A 165 6.19 -14.08 -29.00
N LEU A 166 5.61 -13.09 -28.32
CA LEU A 166 5.45 -13.03 -26.86
C LEU A 166 4.77 -14.30 -26.32
N VAL A 167 5.46 -15.05 -25.44
CA VAL A 167 4.91 -16.27 -24.85
C VAL A 167 4.10 -15.94 -23.59
N ILE A 168 2.77 -16.00 -23.71
CA ILE A 168 1.82 -15.62 -22.65
C ILE A 168 2.03 -16.45 -21.36
N SER A 169 2.45 -17.72 -21.48
CA SER A 169 2.68 -18.59 -20.31
C SER A 169 3.76 -18.07 -19.36
N ASP A 170 4.68 -17.26 -19.87
CA ASP A 170 5.84 -16.76 -19.12
C ASP A 170 5.60 -15.37 -18.50
N ILE A 171 4.39 -14.83 -18.66
CA ILE A 171 3.98 -13.53 -18.11
C ILE A 171 3.10 -13.72 -16.87
N TYR A 172 3.21 -12.78 -15.93
CA TYR A 172 2.28 -12.67 -14.82
C TYR A 172 0.88 -12.26 -15.31
N GLU A 173 -0.06 -13.19 -15.26
CA GLU A 173 -1.47 -12.97 -15.65
C GLU A 173 -2.30 -12.28 -14.55
N LYS A 174 -1.74 -12.15 -13.34
CA LYS A 174 -2.49 -11.51 -12.24
C LYS A 174 -2.66 -10.03 -12.50
N VAL A 175 -3.87 -9.56 -12.21
CA VAL A 175 -4.24 -8.14 -12.22
C VAL A 175 -3.78 -7.48 -10.92
N LEU A 176 -3.56 -6.17 -10.95
CA LEU A 176 -3.33 -5.37 -9.74
C LEU A 176 -4.59 -5.30 -8.88
N THR A 177 -4.75 -6.31 -8.02
CA THR A 177 -5.76 -6.36 -6.98
C THR A 177 -5.08 -6.32 -5.62
N TYR A 178 -5.57 -5.46 -4.72
CA TYR A 178 -5.05 -5.38 -3.35
C TYR A 178 -5.34 -6.65 -2.54
N THR A 179 -6.25 -7.50 -3.00
CA THR A 179 -6.49 -8.82 -2.41
C THR A 179 -5.34 -9.76 -2.78
N SER A 180 -4.36 -9.89 -1.89
CA SER A 180 -3.57 -11.10 -1.83
C SER A 180 -4.50 -12.29 -1.68
N SER A 181 -4.23 -13.31 -2.47
CA SER A 181 -4.74 -14.67 -2.31
C SER A 181 -4.33 -15.19 -0.92
N SER A 182 -5.02 -14.76 0.13
CA SER A 182 -4.78 -15.11 1.53
C SER A 182 -6.05 -15.52 2.26
N TYR A 183 -7.03 -16.03 1.50
CA TYR A 183 -8.16 -16.81 1.99
C TYR A 183 -8.50 -17.89 0.98
N LEU A 184 -7.54 -18.81 0.78
CA LEU A 184 -7.70 -20.22 0.41
C LEU A 184 -6.31 -20.88 0.38
#